data_AF-A0AB39HBZ7-F1
#
_entry.id   AF-A0AB39HBZ7-F1
#
_cell.length_a   1.000
_cell.length_b   1.000
_cell.length_c   1.000
_cell.angle_alpha   90.00
_cell.angle_beta   90.00
_cell.angle_gamma   90.00
#
_symmetry.space_group_name_H-M   'P 1'
#
loop_
_entity.id
_entity.type
_entity.pdbx_description
1 polymer ?
#
loop_
_entity_poly.entity_id
_entity_poly.type
_entity_poly.pdbx_seq_one_letter_code
_entity_poly.pdbx_strand_id
1 'polypeptide(L)'
;MNVLILPHLKIHNANALSSPFTIGFPAMTAWLGFVHALERKLNQAGLSDLMLQSAAVVSHRCDVQTHKGEGDFVHSIIGTGNPLDKSGSRSAFIEEARCHLDVSLVIEWSGNEEQVQQSDFIQQLQAVIATMKVAGGDVITMQSPCNQSIDIESEQETRRLLNQLMPGYVLIERRDLMIEAMQQGDDALDALLGYLTVHHHCEQLEDQSVVWHSQRKKSGWIVPIATGFQGISPLGEAKNQRDPSVPHRFAESVVTLGEFVMAHKIKHLDDVLWQYSPDLENDLYLCQPVNTINEDE
;
A
#
# COMPACT_ATOMS: atom_id res chain seq x y z
N MET A 1 -19.43 6.57 11.08
CA MET A 1 -18.23 6.93 10.30
C MET A 1 -18.63 7.19 8.86
N ASN A 2 -18.13 8.28 8.26
CA ASN A 2 -18.40 8.60 6.86
C ASN A 2 -17.26 8.08 5.97
N VAL A 3 -17.61 7.33 4.93
CA VAL A 3 -16.65 6.71 4.02
C VAL A 3 -16.93 7.07 2.56
N LEU A 4 -15.86 7.43 1.85
CA LEU A 4 -15.82 7.65 0.42
C LEU A 4 -15.17 6.43 -0.23
N ILE A 5 -15.91 5.77 -1.13
CA ILE A 5 -15.41 4.62 -1.87
C ILE A 5 -15.04 5.05 -3.28
N LEU A 6 -13.82 4.73 -3.71
CA LEU A 6 -13.34 4.87 -5.07
C LEU A 6 -13.22 3.47 -5.69
N PRO A 7 -14.27 2.95 -6.34
CA PRO A 7 -14.29 1.58 -6.83
C PRO A 7 -13.49 1.42 -8.14
N HIS A 8 -12.74 0.33 -8.25
CA HIS A 8 -12.09 -0.13 -9.48
C HIS A 8 -11.29 0.93 -10.23
N LEU A 9 -10.42 1.62 -9.50
CA LEU A 9 -9.43 2.55 -10.02
C LEU A 9 -8.38 1.77 -10.81
N LYS A 10 -8.42 1.89 -12.14
CA LYS A 10 -7.46 1.26 -13.04
C LYS A 10 -6.26 2.17 -13.26
N ILE A 11 -5.10 1.72 -12.81
CA ILE A 11 -3.86 2.48 -12.84
C ILE A 11 -2.87 1.81 -13.78
N HIS A 12 -2.28 2.58 -14.69
CA HIS A 12 -1.30 2.12 -15.65
C HIS A 12 0.10 2.61 -15.27
N ASN A 13 1.11 1.72 -15.31
CA ASN A 13 2.50 2.02 -14.99
C ASN A 13 2.71 2.60 -13.59
N ALA A 14 2.02 2.07 -12.59
CA ALA A 14 2.32 2.35 -11.18
C ALA A 14 3.72 1.80 -10.82
N ASN A 15 4.40 2.46 -9.90
CA ASN A 15 5.69 2.01 -9.38
C ASN A 15 5.51 0.68 -8.63
N ALA A 16 6.21 -0.36 -9.07
CA ALA A 16 6.23 -1.66 -8.42
C ALA A 16 7.46 -1.85 -7.51
N LEU A 17 8.45 -0.96 -7.56
CA LEU A 17 9.60 -0.96 -6.65
C LEU A 17 9.21 -0.25 -5.35
N SER A 18 8.57 -0.99 -4.44
CA SER A 18 7.98 -0.44 -3.22
C SER A 18 8.99 -0.17 -2.11
N SER A 19 10.13 -0.86 -2.12
CA SER A 19 11.29 -0.59 -1.26
C SER A 19 12.57 -1.00 -2.00
N PRO A 20 13.77 -0.73 -1.44
CA PRO A 20 15.04 -1.15 -2.05
C PRO A 20 15.15 -2.66 -2.33
N PHE A 21 14.35 -3.50 -1.67
CA PHE A 21 14.41 -4.97 -1.80
C PHE A 21 13.03 -5.63 -1.99
N THR A 22 11.98 -4.86 -2.31
CA THR A 22 10.65 -5.40 -2.59
C THR A 22 10.11 -4.92 -3.93
N ILE A 23 9.72 -5.86 -4.79
CA ILE A 23 9.07 -5.61 -6.08
C ILE A 23 7.67 -6.23 -6.04
N GLY A 24 6.65 -5.44 -6.35
CA GLY A 24 5.26 -5.90 -6.38
C GLY A 24 4.27 -4.77 -6.22
N PHE A 25 3.40 -4.90 -5.21
CA PHE A 25 2.39 -3.90 -4.89
C PHE A 25 3.02 -2.61 -4.34
N PRO A 26 2.53 -1.41 -4.71
CA PRO A 26 3.09 -0.15 -4.22
C PRO A 26 3.06 -0.01 -2.69
N ALA A 27 4.02 0.76 -2.16
CA ALA A 27 4.14 1.06 -0.73
C ALA A 27 2.91 1.79 -0.16
N MET A 28 2.62 1.60 1.13
CA MET A 28 1.51 2.29 1.81
C MET A 28 1.63 3.82 1.79
N THR A 29 2.87 4.32 1.81
CA THR A 29 3.17 5.74 1.68
C THR A 29 2.69 6.35 0.37
N ALA A 30 2.65 5.58 -0.73
CA ALA A 30 2.13 6.03 -2.01
C ALA A 30 0.61 6.17 -2.01
N TRP A 31 -0.10 5.26 -1.32
CA TRP A 31 -1.56 5.27 -1.20
C TRP A 31 -2.04 6.42 -0.32
N LEU A 32 -1.47 6.57 0.88
CA LEU A 32 -1.80 7.70 1.75
C LEU A 32 -1.33 9.04 1.16
N GLY A 33 -0.21 9.05 0.44
CA GLY A 33 0.25 10.24 -0.27
C GLY A 33 -0.72 10.67 -1.37
N PHE A 34 -1.36 9.73 -2.06
CA PHE A 34 -2.43 10.03 -3.01
C PHE A 34 -3.67 10.59 -2.30
N VAL A 35 -4.11 9.98 -1.19
CA VAL A 35 -5.26 10.45 -0.41
C VAL A 35 -5.04 11.88 0.11
N HIS A 36 -3.86 12.16 0.67
CA HIS A 36 -3.51 13.50 1.12
C HIS A 36 -3.43 14.51 -0.03
N ALA A 37 -2.89 14.12 -1.20
CA ALA A 37 -2.90 14.98 -2.37
C ALA A 37 -4.31 15.24 -2.91
N LEU A 38 -5.21 14.26 -2.80
CA LEU A 38 -6.60 14.37 -3.20
C LEU A 38 -7.35 15.36 -2.31
N GLU A 39 -7.22 15.23 -0.99
CA GLU A 39 -7.74 16.19 -0.01
C GLU A 39 -7.33 17.61 -0.37
N ARG A 40 -6.03 17.86 -0.54
CA ARG A 40 -5.51 19.20 -0.87
C ARG A 40 -6.09 19.77 -2.15
N LYS A 41 -6.27 18.95 -3.19
CA LYS A 41 -6.85 19.40 -4.47
C LYS A 41 -8.35 19.67 -4.35
N LEU A 42 -9.08 18.87 -3.59
CA LEU A 42 -10.51 19.08 -3.32
C LEU A 42 -10.73 20.37 -2.52
N ASN A 43 -9.89 20.62 -1.52
CA ASN A 43 -9.95 21.83 -0.70
C ASN A 43 -9.68 23.09 -1.55
N GLN A 44 -8.72 23.02 -2.49
CA GLN A 44 -8.49 24.07 -3.47
C GLN A 44 -9.64 24.27 -4.46
N ALA A 45 -10.45 23.24 -4.69
CA ALA A 45 -11.62 23.28 -5.57
C ALA A 45 -12.90 23.73 -4.84
N GLY A 46 -12.81 24.18 -3.58
CA GLY A 46 -13.92 24.77 -2.82
C GLY A 46 -14.44 23.92 -1.66
N LEU A 47 -13.91 22.71 -1.45
CA LEU A 47 -14.30 21.80 -0.36
C LEU A 47 -13.43 22.03 0.87
N SER A 48 -13.30 23.27 1.35
CA SER A 48 -12.28 23.67 2.34
C SER A 48 -12.32 22.90 3.67
N ASP A 49 -13.49 22.38 4.02
CA ASP A 49 -13.73 21.72 5.31
C ASP A 49 -13.55 20.19 5.22
N LEU A 50 -13.25 19.65 4.03
CA LEU A 50 -13.06 18.23 3.82
C LEU A 50 -11.68 17.79 4.32
N MET A 51 -11.69 16.75 5.16
CA MET A 51 -10.51 16.07 5.66
C MET A 51 -10.63 14.58 5.34
N LEU A 52 -9.58 14.00 4.74
CA LEU A 52 -9.47 12.58 4.41
C LEU A 52 -8.48 11.95 5.39
N GLN A 53 -9.00 11.24 6.39
CA GLN A 53 -8.25 10.86 7.59
C GLN A 53 -7.44 9.58 7.40
N SER A 54 -8.12 8.52 6.98
CA SER A 54 -7.56 7.19 6.84
C SER A 54 -8.03 6.53 5.55
N ALA A 55 -7.30 5.54 5.06
CA ALA A 55 -7.67 4.83 3.84
C ALA A 55 -7.31 3.34 3.88
N ALA A 56 -8.25 2.50 3.42
CA ALA A 56 -8.02 1.10 3.14
C ALA A 56 -7.80 0.89 1.64
N VAL A 57 -6.88 -0.02 1.31
CA VAL A 57 -6.53 -0.36 -0.07
C VAL A 57 -6.98 -1.79 -0.36
N VAL A 58 -7.83 -1.94 -1.37
CA VAL A 58 -8.31 -3.24 -1.86
C VAL A 58 -7.70 -3.51 -3.23
N SER A 59 -6.90 -4.56 -3.33
CA SER A 59 -6.34 -5.04 -4.59
C SER A 59 -7.29 -6.04 -5.25
N HIS A 60 -7.80 -5.69 -6.43
CA HIS A 60 -8.54 -6.62 -7.30
C HIS A 60 -7.60 -7.33 -8.28
N ARG A 61 -6.61 -6.59 -8.80
CA ARG A 61 -5.58 -7.11 -9.70
C ARG A 61 -4.30 -6.31 -9.56
N CYS A 62 -3.17 -7.02 -9.54
CA CYS A 62 -1.85 -6.45 -9.66
C CYS A 62 -1.06 -7.23 -10.71
N ASP A 63 -0.68 -6.56 -11.79
CA ASP A 63 0.01 -7.14 -12.94
C ASP A 63 1.39 -6.51 -13.04
N VAL A 64 2.40 -7.16 -12.45
CA VAL A 64 3.78 -6.66 -12.42
C VAL A 64 4.45 -6.97 -13.75
N GLN A 65 5.03 -5.94 -14.39
CA GLN A 65 5.68 -6.05 -15.69
C GLN A 65 7.03 -6.75 -15.56
N THR A 66 6.97 -8.07 -15.49
CA THR A 66 8.13 -8.95 -15.45
C THR A 66 8.10 -9.93 -16.61
N HIS A 67 9.27 -10.45 -16.95
CA HIS A 67 9.44 -11.49 -17.94
C HIS A 67 10.24 -12.63 -17.35
N LYS A 68 9.82 -13.86 -17.65
CA LYS A 68 10.57 -15.08 -17.33
C LYS A 68 10.68 -15.89 -18.60
N GLY A 69 11.89 -16.02 -19.13
CA GLY A 69 12.18 -16.78 -20.33
C GLY A 69 12.18 -18.28 -20.08
N GLU A 70 12.29 -19.06 -21.14
CA GLU A 70 12.46 -20.51 -21.05
C GLU A 70 13.80 -20.84 -20.38
N GLY A 71 13.76 -21.61 -19.29
CA GLY A 71 14.95 -21.99 -18.52
C GLY A 71 15.39 -20.97 -17.45
N ASP A 72 14.78 -19.78 -17.39
CA ASP A 72 15.09 -18.82 -16.33
C ASP A 72 14.61 -19.31 -14.98
N PHE A 73 15.42 -19.12 -13.94
CA PHE A 73 15.01 -19.41 -12.56
C PHE A 73 14.17 -18.26 -11.98
N VAL A 74 14.60 -17.02 -12.23
CA VAL A 74 14.00 -15.78 -11.69
C VAL A 74 13.33 -14.93 -12.78
N HIS A 75 12.49 -13.99 -12.35
CA HIS A 75 11.88 -13.00 -13.23
C HIS A 75 12.82 -11.80 -13.44
N SER A 76 12.85 -11.27 -14.65
CA SER A 76 13.50 -10.01 -15.01
C SER A 76 12.48 -8.88 -15.12
N ILE A 77 12.85 -7.66 -14.76
CA ILE A 77 12.00 -6.47 -14.93
C ILE A 77 12.00 -6.06 -16.41
N ILE A 78 10.83 -5.68 -16.92
CA ILE A 78 10.70 -5.12 -18.27
C ILE A 78 11.05 -3.63 -18.23
N GLY A 79 12.15 -3.25 -18.85
CA GLY A 79 12.58 -1.85 -18.96
C GLY A 79 11.99 -1.10 -20.14
N THR A 80 12.13 0.24 -20.15
CA THR A 80 11.76 1.08 -21.29
C THR A 80 12.95 1.66 -22.04
N GLY A 81 12.78 1.87 -23.34
CA GLY A 81 13.76 2.59 -24.15
C GLY A 81 13.72 4.08 -23.86
N ASN A 82 14.69 4.57 -23.08
CA ASN A 82 14.86 6.00 -22.82
C ASN A 82 15.47 6.71 -24.05
N PRO A 83 15.25 8.02 -24.22
CA PRO A 83 15.89 8.80 -25.27
C PRO A 83 17.42 8.63 -25.27
N LEU A 84 18.01 8.75 -26.47
CA LEU A 84 19.46 8.76 -26.64
C LEU A 84 20.07 9.98 -25.97
N ASP A 85 21.32 9.86 -25.55
CA ASP A 85 22.07 10.96 -24.96
C ASP A 85 22.48 12.01 -26.02
N LYS A 86 23.15 13.08 -25.57
CA LYS A 86 23.63 14.17 -26.44
C LYS A 86 24.62 13.71 -27.53
N SER A 87 25.21 12.53 -27.40
CA SER A 87 26.13 11.93 -28.38
C SER A 87 25.42 11.01 -29.38
N GLY A 88 24.13 10.74 -29.16
CA GLY A 88 23.35 9.73 -29.90
C GLY A 88 23.57 8.30 -29.38
N SER A 89 24.21 8.13 -28.22
CA SER A 89 24.44 6.83 -27.59
C SER A 89 23.26 6.46 -26.67
N ARG A 90 23.10 5.16 -26.39
CA ARG A 90 22.08 4.70 -25.42
C ARG A 90 22.42 5.24 -24.04
N SER A 91 21.44 5.89 -23.42
CA SER A 91 21.51 6.31 -22.02
C SER A 91 21.71 5.10 -21.09
N ALA A 92 22.29 5.34 -19.92
CA ALA A 92 22.42 4.33 -18.89
C ALA A 92 21.04 3.74 -18.55
N PHE A 93 20.99 2.42 -18.41
CA PHE A 93 19.78 1.73 -18.03
C PHE A 93 19.51 1.98 -16.54
N ILE A 94 18.32 2.47 -16.24
CA ILE A 94 17.82 2.65 -14.88
C ILE A 94 16.69 1.64 -14.71
N GLU A 95 16.85 0.76 -13.73
CA GLU A 95 15.85 -0.24 -13.39
C GLU A 95 14.64 0.41 -12.73
N GLU A 96 13.49 0.35 -13.39
CA GLU A 96 12.22 0.83 -12.86
C GLU A 96 11.18 -0.28 -12.98
N ALA A 97 10.85 -0.93 -11.86
CA ALA A 97 9.79 -1.91 -11.84
C ALA A 97 8.42 -1.21 -11.93
N ARG A 98 7.54 -1.71 -12.80
CA ARG A 98 6.20 -1.14 -13.02
C ARG A 98 5.13 -2.21 -12.92
N CYS A 99 3.91 -1.79 -12.58
CA CYS A 99 2.74 -2.65 -12.58
C CYS A 99 1.49 -1.94 -13.12
N HIS A 100 0.54 -2.74 -13.60
CA HIS A 100 -0.83 -2.30 -13.84
C HIS A 100 -1.71 -2.77 -12.68
N LEU A 101 -2.57 -1.88 -12.20
CA LEU A 101 -3.38 -2.12 -11.01
C LEU A 101 -4.87 -1.93 -11.31
N ASP A 102 -5.68 -2.74 -10.65
CA ASP A 102 -7.11 -2.51 -10.44
C ASP A 102 -7.35 -2.54 -8.92
N VAL A 103 -7.62 -1.39 -8.34
CA VAL A 103 -7.74 -1.21 -6.89
C VAL A 103 -9.00 -0.45 -6.52
N SER A 104 -9.58 -0.75 -5.37
CA SER A 104 -10.57 0.13 -4.75
C SER A 104 -9.99 0.77 -3.50
N LEU A 105 -10.35 2.02 -3.25
CA LEU A 105 -10.00 2.73 -2.02
C LEU A 105 -11.25 2.96 -1.19
N VAL A 106 -11.17 2.74 0.11
CA VAL A 106 -12.17 3.17 1.09
C VAL A 106 -11.50 4.23 1.92
N ILE A 107 -12.01 5.45 1.90
CA ILE A 107 -11.39 6.61 2.53
C ILE A 107 -12.34 7.13 3.59
N GLU A 108 -11.89 7.15 4.84
CA GLU A 108 -12.59 7.83 5.91
C GLU A 108 -12.49 9.34 5.72
N TRP A 109 -13.60 10.05 5.87
CA TRP A 109 -13.60 11.50 5.77
C TRP A 109 -14.46 12.16 6.85
N SER A 110 -14.10 13.39 7.17
CA SER A 110 -14.90 14.30 7.99
C SER A 110 -14.92 15.68 7.35
N GLY A 111 -15.94 16.47 7.68
CA GLY A 111 -16.14 17.79 7.09
C GLY A 111 -17.61 18.16 6.94
N ASN A 112 -17.88 19.15 6.09
CA ASN A 112 -19.24 19.62 5.85
C ASN A 112 -20.02 18.62 4.96
N GLU A 113 -20.96 17.90 5.55
CA GLU A 113 -21.77 16.90 4.83
C GLU A 113 -22.59 17.51 3.69
N GLU A 114 -23.04 18.75 3.81
CA GLU A 114 -23.82 19.42 2.76
C GLU A 114 -23.02 19.55 1.47
N GLN A 115 -21.70 19.75 1.56
CA GLN A 115 -20.81 19.86 0.39
C GLN A 115 -20.64 18.51 -0.32
N VAL A 116 -20.55 17.42 0.45
CA VAL A 116 -20.36 16.07 -0.08
C VAL A 116 -21.67 15.48 -0.62
N GLN A 117 -22.82 15.95 -0.12
CA GLN A 117 -24.15 15.55 -0.60
C GLN A 117 -24.61 16.31 -1.86
N GLN A 118 -23.85 17.32 -2.32
CA GLN A 118 -24.18 18.02 -3.57
C GLN A 118 -24.14 17.08 -4.76
N SER A 119 -25.06 17.28 -5.72
CA SER A 119 -25.22 16.40 -6.87
C SER A 119 -23.99 16.35 -7.79
N ASP A 120 -23.17 17.40 -7.78
CA ASP A 120 -21.95 17.56 -8.58
C ASP A 120 -20.67 17.08 -7.87
N PHE A 121 -20.72 16.78 -6.56
CA PHE A 121 -19.56 16.33 -5.78
C PHE A 121 -18.83 15.16 -6.45
N ILE A 122 -19.56 14.13 -6.88
CA ILE A 122 -18.98 12.95 -7.53
C ILE A 122 -18.31 13.32 -8.86
N GLN A 123 -18.91 14.22 -9.63
CA GLN A 123 -18.33 14.69 -10.89
C GLN A 123 -17.06 15.50 -10.65
N GLN A 124 -17.06 16.39 -9.65
CA GLN A 124 -15.89 17.16 -9.24
C GLN A 124 -14.76 16.25 -8.76
N LEU A 125 -15.08 15.26 -7.93
CA LEU A 125 -14.14 14.25 -7.44
C LEU A 125 -13.48 13.49 -8.59
N GLN A 126 -14.27 12.99 -9.54
CA GLN A 126 -13.76 12.29 -10.73
C GLN A 126 -12.89 13.20 -11.59
N ALA A 127 -13.29 14.46 -11.78
CA ALA A 127 -12.51 15.44 -12.53
C ALA A 127 -11.15 15.71 -11.88
N VAL A 128 -11.10 15.82 -10.54
CA VAL A 128 -9.84 16.00 -9.80
C VAL A 128 -8.95 14.76 -9.93
N ILE A 129 -9.48 13.56 -9.69
CA ILE A 129 -8.73 12.29 -9.76
C ILE A 129 -8.14 12.08 -11.16
N ALA A 130 -8.87 12.44 -12.22
CA ALA A 130 -8.39 12.33 -13.60
C ALA A 130 -7.13 13.18 -13.90
N THR A 131 -6.82 14.18 -13.06
CA THR A 131 -5.60 15.01 -13.16
C THR A 131 -4.46 14.52 -12.27
N MET A 132 -4.62 13.38 -11.61
CA MET A 132 -3.69 12.87 -10.60
C MET A 132 -2.96 11.63 -11.09
N LYS A 133 -1.83 11.36 -10.42
CA LYS A 133 -1.10 10.09 -10.52
C LYS A 133 -1.25 9.34 -9.22
N VAL A 134 -1.30 8.01 -9.30
CA VAL A 134 -1.38 7.11 -8.14
C VAL A 134 -0.20 6.18 -8.18
N ALA A 135 0.63 6.21 -7.12
CA ALA A 135 1.92 5.51 -7.08
C ALA A 135 2.79 5.77 -8.33
N GLY A 136 2.76 6.99 -8.89
CA GLY A 136 3.48 7.36 -10.11
C GLY A 136 2.80 6.96 -11.43
N GLY A 137 1.79 6.10 -11.39
CA GLY A 137 1.02 5.66 -12.55
C GLY A 137 -0.15 6.58 -12.91
N ASP A 138 -0.67 6.40 -14.13
CA ASP A 138 -1.79 7.17 -14.67
C ASP A 138 -3.13 6.47 -14.40
N VAL A 139 -4.13 7.23 -13.96
CA VAL A 139 -5.50 6.75 -13.81
C VAL A 139 -6.15 6.69 -15.20
N ILE A 140 -6.54 5.49 -15.63
CA ILE A 140 -7.11 5.26 -16.96
C ILE A 140 -8.64 5.31 -16.92
N THR A 141 -9.22 4.62 -15.93
CA THR A 141 -10.67 4.56 -15.72
C THR A 141 -10.96 4.28 -14.25
N MET A 142 -12.13 4.66 -13.79
CA MET A 142 -12.67 4.28 -12.48
C MET A 142 -14.18 4.03 -12.59
N GLN A 143 -14.73 3.23 -11.68
CA GLN A 143 -16.17 3.19 -11.50
C GLN A 143 -16.65 4.44 -10.72
N SER A 144 -17.95 4.69 -10.74
CA SER A 144 -18.53 5.85 -10.05
C SER A 144 -18.26 5.77 -8.55
N PRO A 145 -17.62 6.80 -7.95
CA PRO A 145 -17.48 6.91 -6.50
C PRO A 145 -18.83 6.87 -5.81
N CYS A 146 -18.82 6.41 -4.56
CA CYS A 146 -20.00 6.50 -3.71
C CYS A 146 -19.60 6.91 -2.29
N ASN A 147 -20.46 7.72 -1.68
CA ASN A 147 -20.33 8.15 -0.30
C ASN A 147 -21.37 7.39 0.55
N GLN A 148 -20.95 6.86 1.69
CA GLN A 148 -21.79 6.09 2.60
C GLN A 148 -21.47 6.49 4.04
N SER A 149 -22.51 6.71 4.86
CA SER A 149 -22.35 6.70 6.32
C SER A 149 -22.56 5.28 6.80
N ILE A 150 -21.62 4.76 7.58
CA ILE A 150 -21.67 3.43 8.16
C ILE A 150 -21.53 3.50 9.68
N ASP A 151 -22.28 2.66 10.37
CA ASP A 151 -22.05 2.35 11.78
C ASP A 151 -20.97 1.28 11.89
N ILE A 152 -19.78 1.67 12.38
CA ILE A 152 -18.62 0.76 12.52
C ILE A 152 -18.83 -0.32 13.58
N GLU A 153 -19.71 -0.07 14.56
CA GLU A 153 -20.07 -1.07 15.57
C GLU A 153 -21.02 -2.15 14.99
N SER A 154 -21.67 -1.85 13.87
CA SER A 154 -22.55 -2.78 13.17
C SER A 154 -21.76 -3.68 12.21
N GLU A 155 -21.52 -4.93 12.64
CA GLU A 155 -20.90 -5.96 11.78
C GLU A 155 -21.65 -6.15 10.44
N GLN A 156 -22.97 -5.94 10.42
CA GLN A 156 -23.78 -6.10 9.23
C GLN A 156 -23.48 -5.02 8.17
N GLU A 157 -23.31 -3.77 8.60
CA GLU A 157 -22.98 -2.65 7.71
C GLU A 157 -21.55 -2.76 7.20
N THR A 158 -20.60 -3.06 8.08
CA THR A 158 -19.20 -3.33 7.71
C THR A 158 -19.10 -4.47 6.70
N ARG A 159 -19.83 -5.57 6.92
CA ARG A 159 -19.87 -6.68 5.96
C ARG A 159 -20.51 -6.28 4.63
N ARG A 160 -21.56 -5.47 4.65
CA ARG A 160 -22.21 -4.97 3.42
C ARG A 160 -21.25 -4.09 2.61
N LEU A 161 -20.46 -3.25 3.27
CA LEU A 161 -19.42 -2.45 2.64
C LEU A 161 -18.36 -3.35 2.00
N LEU A 162 -17.77 -4.27 2.76
CA LEU A 162 -16.71 -5.17 2.29
C LEU A 162 -17.17 -6.08 1.13
N ASN A 163 -18.44 -6.49 1.14
CA ASN A 163 -19.02 -7.26 0.03
C ASN A 163 -19.12 -6.46 -1.28
N GLN A 164 -19.25 -5.12 -1.23
CA GLN A 164 -19.21 -4.28 -2.44
C GLN A 164 -17.82 -4.26 -3.09
N LEU A 165 -16.78 -4.56 -2.30
CA LEU A 165 -15.38 -4.58 -2.73
C LEU A 165 -14.94 -5.97 -3.20
N MET A 166 -15.86 -6.93 -3.28
CA MET A 166 -15.59 -8.28 -3.77
C MET A 166 -15.74 -8.37 -5.29
N PRO A 167 -14.89 -9.17 -5.97
CA PRO A 167 -13.75 -9.91 -5.44
C PRO A 167 -12.55 -8.99 -5.23
N GLY A 168 -11.97 -8.97 -4.03
CA GLY A 168 -10.82 -8.12 -3.71
C GLY A 168 -10.09 -8.59 -2.46
N TYR A 169 -8.79 -8.31 -2.41
CA TYR A 169 -7.93 -8.58 -1.27
C TYR A 169 -7.54 -7.27 -0.60
N VAL A 170 -7.87 -7.14 0.68
CA VAL A 170 -7.51 -6.00 1.51
C VAL A 170 -6.14 -6.25 2.11
N LEU A 171 -5.31 -5.23 2.14
CA LEU A 171 -3.98 -5.28 2.74
C LEU A 171 -4.05 -4.90 4.22
N ILE A 172 -3.67 -5.82 5.10
CA ILE A 172 -3.51 -5.59 6.54
C ILE A 172 -2.04 -5.67 6.96
N GLU A 173 -1.68 -4.99 8.04
CA GLU A 173 -0.35 -5.11 8.64
C GLU A 173 -0.27 -6.40 9.47
N ARG A 174 0.88 -7.09 9.40
CA ARG A 174 1.20 -8.27 10.20
C ARG A 174 2.52 -8.11 10.97
N ARG A 175 2.74 -6.92 11.54
CA ARG A 175 3.92 -6.64 12.36
C ARG A 175 3.96 -7.48 13.64
N ASP A 176 2.80 -7.94 14.10
CA ASP A 176 2.63 -8.89 15.22
C ASP A 176 3.54 -10.12 15.04
N LEU A 177 3.59 -10.67 13.82
CA LEU A 177 4.41 -11.84 13.50
C LEU A 177 5.90 -11.54 13.63
N MET A 178 6.33 -10.35 13.22
CA MET A 178 7.73 -9.95 13.35
C MET A 178 8.11 -9.74 14.82
N ILE A 179 7.25 -9.08 15.60
CA ILE A 179 7.46 -8.86 17.03
C ILE A 179 7.58 -10.20 17.76
N GLU A 180 6.67 -11.14 17.50
CA GLU A 180 6.70 -12.47 18.11
C GLU A 180 8.00 -13.22 17.79
N ALA A 181 8.44 -13.21 16.53
CA ALA A 181 9.69 -13.86 16.12
C ALA A 181 10.93 -13.19 16.74
N MET A 182 10.96 -11.86 16.78
CA MET A 182 12.06 -11.12 17.39
C MET A 182 12.15 -11.34 18.90
N GLN A 183 11.01 -11.49 19.59
CA GLN A 183 10.98 -11.88 21.01
C GLN A 183 11.52 -13.30 21.25
N GLN A 184 11.40 -14.19 20.25
CA GLN A 184 11.97 -15.55 20.29
C GLN A 184 13.48 -15.59 19.96
N GLY A 185 14.06 -14.44 19.58
CA GLY A 185 15.51 -14.28 19.36
C GLY A 185 15.93 -14.12 17.90
N ASP A 186 15.00 -14.11 16.95
CA ASP A 186 15.31 -13.83 15.54
C ASP A 186 15.68 -12.34 15.37
N ASP A 187 16.63 -12.02 14.49
CA ASP A 187 16.79 -10.63 14.07
C ASP A 187 15.65 -10.19 13.14
N ALA A 188 15.49 -8.89 12.90
CA ALA A 188 14.36 -8.37 12.13
C ALA A 188 14.30 -8.89 10.68
N LEU A 189 15.46 -9.11 10.04
CA LEU A 189 15.53 -9.60 8.67
C LEU A 189 15.27 -11.11 8.62
N ASP A 190 15.82 -11.86 9.57
CA ASP A 190 15.56 -13.28 9.74
C ASP A 190 14.08 -13.54 10.04
N ALA A 191 13.48 -12.73 10.92
CA ALA A 191 12.05 -12.76 11.20
C ALA A 191 11.23 -12.51 9.92
N LEU A 192 11.57 -11.46 9.16
CA LEU A 192 10.91 -11.15 7.88
C LEU A 192 11.00 -12.34 6.91
N LEU A 193 12.22 -12.84 6.66
CA LEU A 193 12.47 -13.92 5.71
C LEU A 193 11.79 -15.23 6.14
N GLY A 194 11.77 -15.55 7.43
CA GLY A 194 11.15 -16.78 7.96
C GLY A 194 9.65 -16.90 7.66
N TYR A 195 8.94 -15.78 7.49
CA TYR A 195 7.53 -15.81 7.07
C TYR A 195 7.34 -15.76 5.54
N LEU A 196 8.38 -15.43 4.78
CA LEU A 196 8.34 -15.36 3.31
C LEU A 196 8.81 -16.66 2.65
N THR A 197 9.70 -17.41 3.30
CA THR A 197 10.27 -18.65 2.75
C THR A 197 9.33 -19.84 2.86
N VAL A 198 9.44 -20.74 1.89
CA VAL A 198 8.81 -22.08 1.94
C VAL A 198 9.86 -23.05 2.46
N HIS A 199 9.59 -23.68 3.59
CA HIS A 199 10.48 -24.68 4.19
C HIS A 199 10.10 -26.07 3.69
N HIS A 200 11.11 -26.80 3.24
CA HIS A 200 10.99 -28.19 2.82
C HIS A 200 11.61 -29.10 3.86
N HIS A 201 10.86 -30.07 4.38
CA HIS A 201 11.37 -31.11 5.26
C HIS A 201 10.95 -32.48 4.75
N CYS A 202 11.70 -33.51 5.10
CA CYS A 202 11.41 -34.88 4.73
C CYS A 202 11.21 -35.75 5.97
N GLU A 203 10.24 -36.65 5.88
CA GLU A 203 9.99 -37.67 6.89
C GLU A 203 10.21 -39.05 6.26
N GLN A 204 10.94 -39.91 6.98
CA GLN A 204 11.14 -41.30 6.56
C GLN A 204 10.08 -42.18 7.22
N LEU A 205 9.28 -42.84 6.41
CA LEU A 205 8.23 -43.76 6.87
C LEU A 205 8.83 -45.13 7.25
N GLU A 206 8.07 -45.92 8.00
CA GLU A 206 8.48 -47.26 8.47
C GLU A 206 8.82 -48.23 7.32
N ASP A 207 8.25 -48.00 6.12
CA ASP A 207 8.52 -48.76 4.90
C ASP A 207 9.77 -48.28 4.12
N GLN A 208 10.58 -47.41 4.72
CA GLN A 208 11.75 -46.73 4.13
C GLN A 208 11.43 -45.75 2.99
N SER A 209 10.15 -45.46 2.72
CA SER A 209 9.79 -44.40 1.79
C SER A 209 10.02 -43.02 2.41
N VAL A 210 10.28 -42.01 1.56
CA VAL A 210 10.54 -40.62 1.99
C VAL A 210 9.42 -39.74 1.49
N VAL A 211 8.74 -39.04 2.40
CA VAL A 211 7.70 -38.07 2.07
C VAL A 211 8.26 -36.66 2.28
N TRP A 212 8.11 -35.81 1.25
CA TRP A 212 8.52 -34.42 1.31
C TRP A 212 7.32 -33.52 1.64
N HIS A 213 7.50 -32.67 2.64
CA HIS A 213 6.52 -31.68 3.07
C HIS A 213 7.06 -30.29 2.79
N SER A 214 6.20 -29.44 2.22
CA SER A 214 6.52 -28.05 1.90
C SER A 214 5.52 -27.15 2.62
N GLN A 215 6.00 -26.31 3.54
CA GLN A 215 5.13 -25.44 4.32
C GLN A 215 5.78 -24.08 4.60
N ARG A 216 4.94 -23.05 4.73
CA ARG A 216 5.33 -21.76 5.29
C ARG A 216 5.13 -21.77 6.81
N LYS A 217 5.87 -20.92 7.53
CA LYS A 217 5.72 -20.75 8.98
C LYS A 217 4.27 -20.36 9.37
N LYS A 218 3.61 -19.57 8.53
CA LYS A 218 2.20 -19.17 8.69
C LYS A 218 1.45 -19.33 7.37
N SER A 219 0.23 -19.84 7.44
CA SER A 219 -0.68 -19.89 6.30
C SER A 219 -1.28 -18.50 6.02
N GLY A 220 -1.53 -18.21 4.74
CA GLY A 220 -2.01 -16.91 4.29
C GLY A 220 -1.13 -16.32 3.20
N TRP A 221 -1.58 -15.20 2.62
CA TRP A 221 -0.81 -14.46 1.63
C TRP A 221 0.02 -13.39 2.34
N ILE A 222 1.08 -13.83 3.01
CA ILE A 222 2.02 -12.93 3.70
C ILE A 222 3.06 -12.43 2.69
N VAL A 223 3.31 -11.12 2.72
CA VAL A 223 4.23 -10.39 1.84
C VAL A 223 4.98 -9.31 2.61
N PRO A 224 6.19 -8.93 2.18
CA PRO A 224 6.84 -7.75 2.74
C PRO A 224 6.19 -6.48 2.16
N ILE A 225 5.94 -5.49 3.03
CA ILE A 225 5.38 -4.20 2.64
C ILE A 225 6.19 -3.05 3.23
N ALA A 226 6.36 -2.00 2.44
CA ALA A 226 6.95 -0.75 2.92
C ALA A 226 5.85 0.13 3.54
N THR A 227 6.01 0.46 4.81
CA THR A 227 5.04 1.22 5.59
C THR A 227 5.52 2.61 5.97
N GLY A 228 6.78 2.95 5.74
CA GLY A 228 7.26 4.26 6.13
C GLY A 228 8.76 4.47 5.91
N PHE A 229 9.30 5.41 6.67
CA PHE A 229 10.70 5.79 6.61
C PHE A 229 11.29 6.03 8.01
N GLN A 230 12.56 5.63 8.19
CA GLN A 230 13.37 5.92 9.37
C GLN A 230 14.36 7.02 9.03
N GLY A 231 14.37 8.09 9.81
CA GLY A 231 15.38 9.13 9.73
C GLY A 231 16.78 8.59 10.04
N ILE A 232 17.73 8.85 9.15
CA ILE A 232 19.15 8.52 9.33
C ILE A 232 20.02 9.78 9.51
N SER A 233 19.39 10.94 9.63
CA SER A 233 20.05 12.23 9.83
C SER A 233 19.17 13.20 10.63
N PRO A 234 19.77 14.18 11.32
CA PRO A 234 19.02 15.28 11.94
C PRO A 234 18.23 16.08 10.90
N LEU A 235 17.14 16.72 11.34
CA LEU A 235 16.42 17.70 10.51
C LEU A 235 17.31 18.91 10.23
N GLY A 236 17.29 19.39 8.99
CA GLY A 236 18.06 20.57 8.60
C GLY A 236 17.73 21.06 7.20
N GLU A 237 18.68 21.74 6.57
CA GLU A 237 18.59 22.19 5.18
C GLU A 237 19.52 21.34 4.31
N ALA A 238 19.07 20.99 3.11
CA ALA A 238 19.85 20.27 2.12
C ALA A 238 20.00 21.10 0.85
N LYS A 239 21.21 21.07 0.27
CA LYS A 239 21.46 21.66 -1.04
C LYS A 239 20.58 20.98 -2.09
N ASN A 240 19.86 21.77 -2.88
CA ASN A 240 18.89 21.31 -3.89
C ASN A 240 17.64 20.61 -3.31
N GLN A 241 17.21 20.93 -2.09
CA GLN A 241 15.91 20.45 -1.59
C GLN A 241 14.74 20.97 -2.42
N ARG A 242 13.64 20.19 -2.47
CA ARG A 242 12.46 20.48 -3.29
C ARG A 242 11.79 21.81 -2.93
N ASP A 243 11.69 22.09 -1.63
CA ASP A 243 11.07 23.30 -1.10
C ASP A 243 12.01 23.92 -0.04
N PRO A 244 12.56 25.12 -0.27
CA PRO A 244 13.44 25.81 0.68
C PRO A 244 12.79 26.11 2.05
N SER A 245 11.47 26.10 2.15
CA SER A 245 10.74 26.43 3.38
C SER A 245 10.45 25.23 4.28
N VAL A 246 10.69 24.01 3.81
CA VAL A 246 10.39 22.77 4.53
C VAL A 246 11.69 22.10 5.00
N PRO A 247 11.81 21.70 6.28
CA PRO A 247 12.98 20.96 6.76
C PRO A 247 13.21 19.66 6.00
N HIS A 248 14.48 19.35 5.74
CA HIS A 248 14.94 18.14 5.07
C HIS A 248 15.54 17.14 6.07
N ARG A 249 15.39 15.85 5.75
CA ARG A 249 16.01 14.73 6.45
C ARG A 249 16.24 13.59 5.46
N PHE A 250 17.42 12.99 5.51
CA PHE A 250 17.69 11.71 4.85
C PHE A 250 17.05 10.58 5.64
N ALA A 251 16.46 9.62 4.93
CA ALA A 251 15.74 8.50 5.53
C ALA A 251 15.91 7.22 4.71
N GLU A 252 15.72 6.08 5.37
CA GLU A 252 15.66 4.74 4.75
C GLU A 252 14.26 4.15 4.88
N SER A 253 13.89 3.21 4.00
CA SER A 253 12.58 2.58 4.02
C SER A 253 12.41 1.65 5.22
N VAL A 254 11.26 1.78 5.90
CA VAL A 254 10.80 0.82 6.91
C VAL A 254 9.94 -0.23 6.23
N VAL A 255 10.30 -1.49 6.39
CA VAL A 255 9.60 -2.65 5.82
C VAL A 255 9.14 -3.56 6.95
N THR A 256 7.91 -4.05 6.83
CA THR A 256 7.28 -5.01 7.75
C THR A 256 6.56 -6.09 6.95
N LEU A 257 5.88 -7.01 7.63
CA LEU A 257 4.98 -7.97 7.00
C LEU A 257 3.58 -7.37 6.83
N GLY A 258 2.96 -7.70 5.72
CA GLY A 258 1.55 -7.47 5.45
C GLY A 258 0.90 -8.76 4.96
N GLU A 259 -0.43 -8.80 5.01
CA GLU A 259 -1.20 -9.93 4.50
C GLU A 259 -2.34 -9.45 3.59
N PHE A 260 -2.46 -10.10 2.42
CA PHE A 260 -3.60 -9.90 1.54
C PHE A 260 -4.74 -10.85 1.95
N VAL A 261 -5.78 -10.29 2.55
CA VAL A 261 -6.93 -11.03 3.07
C VAL A 261 -8.16 -10.72 2.22
N MET A 262 -8.95 -11.73 1.85
CA MET A 262 -10.19 -11.49 1.11
C MET A 262 -11.14 -10.59 1.90
N ALA A 263 -11.72 -9.58 1.26
CA ALA A 263 -12.49 -8.53 1.95
C ALA A 263 -13.58 -9.07 2.89
N HIS A 264 -14.30 -10.12 2.50
CA HIS A 264 -15.36 -10.72 3.35
C HIS A 264 -14.88 -11.40 4.64
N LYS A 265 -13.56 -11.60 4.82
CA LYS A 265 -12.97 -12.16 6.04
C LYS A 265 -12.64 -11.09 7.09
N ILE A 266 -12.63 -9.82 6.69
CA ILE A 266 -12.40 -8.69 7.59
C ILE A 266 -13.63 -8.50 8.47
N LYS A 267 -13.40 -8.30 9.78
CA LYS A 267 -14.47 -8.11 10.77
C LYS A 267 -14.64 -6.64 11.13
N HIS A 268 -13.53 -5.96 11.43
CA HIS A 268 -13.52 -4.56 11.82
C HIS A 268 -12.84 -3.74 10.73
N LEU A 269 -13.41 -2.57 10.44
CA LEU A 269 -12.88 -1.70 9.39
C LEU A 269 -11.58 -1.01 9.84
N ASP A 270 -11.41 -0.80 11.14
CA ASP A 270 -10.21 -0.21 11.74
C ASP A 270 -8.95 -1.08 11.56
N ASP A 271 -9.13 -2.38 11.33
CA ASP A 271 -8.04 -3.31 11.02
C ASP A 271 -7.42 -3.06 9.64
N VAL A 272 -8.15 -2.38 8.74
CA VAL A 272 -7.76 -2.21 7.34
C VAL A 272 -7.57 -0.76 6.93
N LEU A 273 -8.08 0.20 7.72
CA LEU A 273 -7.87 1.62 7.50
C LEU A 273 -6.46 2.00 7.94
N TRP A 274 -5.66 2.54 7.02
CA TRP A 274 -4.32 3.02 7.28
C TRP A 274 -4.30 4.53 7.47
N GLN A 275 -3.50 5.03 8.41
CA GLN A 275 -3.29 6.45 8.65
C GLN A 275 -1.81 6.79 8.88
N TYR A 276 -1.46 8.07 8.79
CA TYR A 276 -0.14 8.54 9.16
C TYR A 276 0.02 8.49 10.68
N SER A 277 1.08 7.84 11.15
CA SER A 277 1.44 7.71 12.56
C SER A 277 2.94 7.98 12.71
N PRO A 278 3.37 9.24 12.64
CA PRO A 278 4.77 9.59 12.80
C PRO A 278 5.17 9.53 14.29
N ASP A 279 6.20 8.77 14.60
CA ASP A 279 6.90 8.81 15.88
C ASP A 279 8.11 9.74 15.73
N LEU A 280 7.87 11.02 16.02
CA LEU A 280 8.86 12.08 15.86
C LEU A 280 10.00 12.00 16.89
N GLU A 281 9.83 11.27 18.00
CA GLU A 281 10.87 11.11 19.01
C GLU A 281 11.96 10.15 18.53
N ASN A 282 11.57 9.10 17.81
CA ASN A 282 12.47 8.10 17.23
C ASN A 282 12.77 8.34 15.74
N ASP A 283 12.42 9.51 15.22
CA ASP A 283 12.62 9.88 13.81
C ASP A 283 11.93 8.94 12.81
N LEU A 284 10.80 8.36 13.19
CA LEU A 284 10.01 7.39 12.44
C LEU A 284 8.80 8.06 11.78
N TYR A 285 8.63 7.85 10.47
CA TYR A 285 7.51 8.35 9.69
C TYR A 285 6.74 7.17 9.11
N LEU A 286 5.72 6.70 9.84
CA LEU A 286 5.02 5.45 9.53
C LEU A 286 3.60 5.69 9.02
N CYS A 287 3.14 4.73 8.24
CA CYS A 287 1.73 4.48 7.93
C CYS A 287 1.34 3.22 8.69
N GLN A 288 0.31 3.30 9.54
CA GLN A 288 -0.13 2.18 10.39
C GLN A 288 -1.65 2.01 10.32
N PRO A 289 -2.17 0.80 10.57
CA PRO A 289 -3.60 0.59 10.74
C PRO A 289 -4.12 1.35 11.97
N VAL A 290 -5.35 1.87 11.88
CA VAL A 290 -6.01 2.63 12.95
C VAL A 290 -6.07 1.85 14.26
N ASN A 291 -6.37 0.55 14.20
CA ASN A 291 -6.47 -0.29 15.39
C ASN A 291 -5.16 -0.36 16.22
N THR A 292 -4.01 -0.37 15.55
CA THR A 292 -2.69 -0.43 16.22
C THR A 292 -2.44 0.79 17.12
N ILE A 293 -3.04 1.93 16.79
CA ILE A 293 -2.86 3.19 17.54
C ILE A 293 -3.76 3.20 18.78
N ASN A 294 -4.95 2.59 18.69
CA ASN A 294 -5.87 2.48 19.82
C ASN A 294 -5.38 1.47 20.88
N GLU A 295 -4.47 0.57 20.55
CA GLU A 295 -3.83 -0.34 21.52
C GLU A 295 -2.68 0.31 22.30
N ASP A 296 -2.10 1.40 21.77
CA ASP A 296 -0.99 2.15 22.36
C ASP A 296 -1.44 3.41 23.15
N GLU A 297 -2.74 3.76 23.14
CA GLU A 297 -3.39 4.81 23.98
C GLU A 297 -3.99 4.27 25.29
#